data_AF-A0A7W6FX30-F1
#
_entry.id   AF-A0A7W6FX30-F1
#
_cell.length_a   1.000
_cell.length_b   1.000
_cell.length_c   1.000
_cell.angle_alpha   90.00
_cell.angle_beta   90.00
_cell.angle_gamma   90.00
#
_symmetry.space_group_name_H-M   'P 1'
#
loop_
_entity.id
_entity.type
_entity.pdbx_description
1 polymer ?
#
loop_
_entity_poly.entity_id
_entity_poly.type
_entity_poly.pdbx_seq_one_letter_code
_entity_poly.pdbx_strand_id
1 'polypeptide(L)'
;MSLTTDQEDAAGRLDLVNDSPFDEINNPYGLSRGGNSRGVFVRALRDFVTLVRAAVGFADTATTQASSASASANAAAGSATQAAASAERFQGTSTSNVTPGLGSRTFFTQTNKAFTIGTNLLIQSRGQIASWMFGKATAYNSATGSLTVSVEAVGAATARTDWDILVTGARGIVGPDSWASPVAWDTGVTYSAVPPRSTVTYDGETYVATVTHTSGATFNAANWIKIAARGTQLTKATGTDLRALTDDAVYLTPKVMADAMKFFNTGAGTTITPDFGEAFNRVYVMSLNGTLGQPLNMKDGEPIVLYFLQDATGGRTLSFNATYHKFAGGIVPTLSTAPSAVDRLSGICRQRGGGLVVEWGSLERDLK
;
A
#
# COMPACT_ATOMS: atom_id res chain seq x y z
N MET A 1 42.93 -13.80 -53.61
CA MET A 1 42.76 -13.89 -55.07
C MET A 1 43.47 -15.13 -55.54
N SER A 2 42.85 -15.94 -56.40
CA SER A 2 43.43 -17.14 -56.99
C SER A 2 43.58 -16.96 -58.49
N LEU A 3 44.60 -17.62 -59.08
CA LEU A 3 44.71 -17.73 -60.52
C LEU A 3 43.53 -18.56 -61.05
N THR A 4 43.11 -18.29 -62.28
CA THR A 4 42.20 -19.21 -62.99
C THR A 4 42.96 -20.46 -63.41
N THR A 5 42.29 -21.59 -63.62
CA THR A 5 42.90 -22.84 -64.10
C THR A 5 43.82 -22.61 -65.32
N ASP A 6 43.39 -21.81 -66.31
CA ASP A 6 44.22 -21.50 -67.49
C ASP A 6 45.53 -20.75 -67.17
N GLN A 7 45.51 -19.91 -66.13
CA GLN A 7 46.68 -19.13 -65.68
C GLN A 7 47.62 -20.00 -64.85
N GLU A 8 47.07 -20.90 -64.03
CA GLU A 8 47.84 -21.93 -63.31
C GLU A 8 48.53 -22.87 -64.30
N ASP A 9 47.81 -23.33 -65.32
CA ASP A 9 48.35 -24.17 -66.39
C ASP A 9 49.41 -23.42 -67.23
N ALA A 10 49.21 -22.13 -67.50
CA ALA A 10 50.20 -21.29 -68.18
C ALA A 10 51.48 -21.11 -67.35
N ALA A 11 51.36 -20.91 -66.04
CA ALA A 11 52.51 -20.85 -65.13
C ALA A 11 53.27 -22.19 -65.11
N GLY A 12 52.53 -23.31 -65.04
CA GLY A 12 53.12 -24.65 -65.09
C GLY A 12 53.85 -24.94 -66.40
N ARG A 13 53.30 -24.51 -67.55
CA ARG A 13 53.99 -24.64 -68.85
C ARG A 13 55.25 -23.78 -68.95
N LEU A 14 55.23 -22.58 -68.37
CA LEU A 14 56.38 -21.68 -68.40
C LEU A 14 57.55 -22.21 -67.57
N ASP A 15 57.28 -22.86 -66.43
CA ASP A 15 58.29 -23.48 -65.55
C ASP A 15 59.05 -24.63 -66.24
N LEU A 16 58.44 -25.27 -67.24
CA LEU A 16 59.06 -26.34 -68.04
C LEU A 16 59.98 -25.82 -69.15
N VAL A 17 59.92 -24.53 -69.50
CA VAL A 17 60.74 -23.90 -70.55
C VAL A 17 62.20 -23.82 -70.10
N ASN A 18 63.11 -24.27 -70.97
CA ASN A 18 64.53 -24.35 -70.65
C ASN A 18 65.43 -24.08 -71.87
N ASP A 19 66.70 -23.79 -71.62
CA ASP A 19 67.69 -23.47 -72.67
C ASP A 19 68.29 -24.72 -73.37
N SER A 20 67.84 -25.93 -73.01
CA SER A 20 68.34 -27.18 -73.61
C SER A 20 67.81 -27.38 -75.03
N PRO A 21 68.40 -28.30 -75.82
CA PRO A 21 67.91 -28.61 -77.16
C PRO A 21 66.45 -29.07 -77.16
N PHE A 22 65.68 -28.59 -78.13
CA PHE A 22 64.32 -29.06 -78.37
C PHE A 22 64.32 -30.54 -78.81
N ASP A 23 63.45 -31.33 -78.18
CA ASP A 23 63.12 -32.69 -78.58
C ASP A 23 61.62 -32.92 -78.38
N GLU A 24 60.90 -33.29 -79.43
CA GLU A 24 59.43 -33.36 -79.41
C GLU A 24 58.88 -34.33 -78.36
N ILE A 25 59.65 -35.35 -77.98
CA ILE A 25 59.21 -36.42 -77.08
C ILE A 25 59.75 -36.21 -75.67
N ASN A 26 61.02 -35.86 -75.55
CA ASN A 26 61.75 -35.84 -74.29
C ASN A 26 61.96 -34.43 -73.72
N ASN A 27 61.92 -33.38 -74.55
CA ASN A 27 62.07 -31.99 -74.13
C ASN A 27 61.29 -31.02 -75.04
N PRO A 28 59.94 -31.08 -75.05
CA PRO A 28 59.12 -30.28 -75.95
C PRO A 28 59.15 -28.78 -75.63
N TYR A 29 59.79 -28.36 -74.53
CA TYR A 29 59.90 -26.98 -74.08
C TYR A 29 61.32 -26.40 -74.18
N GLY A 30 62.26 -27.12 -74.81
CA GLY A 30 63.63 -26.62 -75.06
C GLY A 30 63.68 -25.50 -76.11
N LEU A 31 64.45 -24.45 -75.86
CA LEU A 31 64.59 -23.29 -76.76
C LEU A 31 65.72 -23.43 -77.79
N SER A 32 66.72 -24.27 -77.52
CA SER A 32 67.89 -24.44 -78.38
C SER A 32 67.63 -25.43 -79.53
N ARG A 33 68.56 -25.52 -80.50
CA ARG A 33 68.49 -26.36 -81.72
C ARG A 33 67.15 -26.26 -82.49
N GLY A 34 66.64 -25.05 -82.67
CA GLY A 34 65.43 -24.81 -83.48
C GLY A 34 64.10 -24.89 -82.73
N GLY A 35 64.10 -25.04 -81.39
CA GLY A 35 62.88 -24.93 -80.59
C GLY A 35 62.15 -23.60 -80.78
N ASN A 36 62.89 -22.52 -81.02
CA ASN A 36 62.35 -21.22 -81.40
C ASN A 36 61.56 -21.25 -82.72
N SER A 37 62.06 -21.92 -83.77
CA SER A 37 61.38 -22.02 -85.07
C SER A 37 60.25 -23.05 -85.08
N ARG A 38 60.20 -23.95 -84.09
CA ARG A 38 59.09 -24.88 -83.81
C ARG A 38 57.96 -24.27 -82.96
N GLY A 39 58.08 -22.99 -82.59
CA GLY A 39 57.02 -22.22 -81.92
C GLY A 39 56.98 -22.30 -80.40
N VAL A 40 57.98 -22.92 -79.75
CA VAL A 40 58.08 -23.02 -78.27
C VAL A 40 58.15 -21.64 -77.63
N PHE A 41 59.00 -20.75 -78.17
CA PHE A 41 59.14 -19.38 -77.71
C PHE A 41 57.81 -18.59 -77.78
N VAL A 42 57.05 -18.78 -78.87
CA VAL A 42 55.76 -18.08 -79.07
C VAL A 42 54.70 -18.57 -78.08
N ARG A 43 54.69 -19.88 -77.74
CA ARG A 43 53.81 -20.44 -76.71
C ARG A 43 54.20 -19.93 -75.32
N ALA A 44 55.47 -19.98 -74.96
CA ALA A 44 55.99 -19.45 -73.70
C ALA A 44 55.69 -17.96 -73.52
N LEU A 45 55.86 -17.16 -74.58
CA LEU A 45 55.53 -15.74 -74.56
C LEU A 45 54.02 -15.50 -74.32
N ARG A 46 53.14 -16.32 -74.90
CA ARG A 46 51.69 -16.24 -74.67
C ARG A 46 51.33 -16.56 -73.22
N ASP A 47 51.95 -17.58 -72.64
CA ASP A 47 51.75 -17.98 -71.25
C ASP A 47 52.28 -16.90 -70.29
N PHE A 48 53.46 -16.34 -70.57
CA PHE A 48 53.99 -15.20 -69.84
C PHE A 48 53.04 -13.98 -69.89
N VAL A 49 52.53 -13.62 -71.08
CA VAL A 49 51.55 -12.53 -71.22
C VAL A 49 50.27 -12.82 -70.44
N THR A 50 49.83 -14.07 -70.38
CA THR A 50 48.65 -14.50 -69.61
C THR A 50 48.87 -14.28 -68.12
N LEU A 51 50.05 -14.65 -67.60
CA LEU A 51 50.40 -14.46 -66.19
C LEU A 51 50.61 -12.98 -65.83
N VAL A 52 51.24 -12.19 -66.69
CA VAL A 52 51.42 -10.74 -66.48
C VAL A 52 50.06 -10.03 -66.42
N ARG A 53 49.10 -10.38 -67.28
CA ARG A 53 47.73 -9.83 -67.21
C ARG A 53 47.02 -10.21 -65.90
N ALA A 54 47.22 -11.44 -65.42
CA ALA A 54 46.68 -11.87 -64.13
C ALA A 54 47.27 -11.04 -62.97
N ALA A 55 48.58 -10.84 -62.96
CA ALA A 55 49.27 -10.04 -61.96
C ALA A 55 48.78 -8.58 -61.94
N VAL A 56 48.58 -7.97 -63.12
CA VAL A 56 47.99 -6.63 -63.24
C VAL A 56 46.57 -6.61 -62.67
N GLY A 57 45.72 -7.57 -63.02
CA GLY A 57 44.35 -7.66 -62.47
C GLY A 57 44.31 -7.84 -60.95
N PHE A 58 45.25 -8.59 -60.37
CA PHE A 58 45.39 -8.70 -58.92
C PHE A 58 45.80 -7.37 -58.27
N ALA A 59 46.74 -6.63 -58.88
CA ALA A 59 47.13 -5.31 -58.41
C ALA A 59 45.96 -4.31 -58.46
N ASP A 60 45.16 -4.33 -59.53
CA ASP A 60 43.98 -3.48 -59.69
C ASP A 60 42.90 -3.82 -58.65
N THR A 61 42.67 -5.12 -58.42
CA THR A 61 41.71 -5.58 -57.41
C THR A 61 42.20 -5.20 -56.01
N ALA A 62 43.49 -5.36 -55.71
CA ALA A 62 44.05 -4.98 -54.40
C ALA A 62 43.93 -3.48 -54.15
N THR A 63 44.21 -2.66 -55.17
CA THR A 63 44.01 -1.20 -55.14
C THR A 63 42.54 -0.86 -54.87
N THR A 64 41.61 -1.52 -55.56
CA THR A 64 40.16 -1.32 -55.39
C THR A 64 39.68 -1.70 -53.98
N GLN A 65 40.15 -2.83 -53.45
CA GLN A 65 39.85 -3.27 -52.09
C GLN A 65 40.40 -2.28 -51.06
N ALA A 66 41.62 -1.75 -51.26
CA ALA A 66 42.20 -0.73 -50.40
C ALA A 66 41.39 0.58 -50.42
N SER A 67 40.96 1.04 -51.61
CA SER A 67 40.07 2.20 -51.74
C SER A 67 38.72 1.98 -51.02
N SER A 68 38.15 0.78 -51.15
CA SER A 68 36.88 0.42 -50.50
C SER A 68 37.01 0.38 -48.97
N ALA A 69 38.13 -0.14 -48.46
CA ALA A 69 38.44 -0.14 -47.03
C ALA A 69 38.61 1.29 -46.48
N SER A 70 39.31 2.16 -47.22
CA SER A 70 39.46 3.58 -46.88
C SER A 70 38.11 4.30 -46.85
N ALA A 71 37.26 4.08 -47.86
CA ALA A 71 35.90 4.64 -47.90
C ALA A 71 35.06 4.17 -46.70
N SER A 72 35.15 2.88 -46.33
CA SER A 72 34.44 2.31 -45.18
C SER A 72 34.91 2.93 -43.86
N ALA A 73 36.21 3.15 -43.70
CA ALA A 73 36.78 3.83 -42.51
C ALA A 73 36.28 5.27 -42.39
N ASN A 74 36.24 6.02 -43.51
CA ASN A 74 35.72 7.39 -43.53
C ASN A 74 34.22 7.45 -43.20
N ALA A 75 33.42 6.50 -43.71
CA ALA A 75 32.00 6.40 -43.40
C ALA A 75 31.74 6.09 -41.92
N ALA A 76 32.55 5.21 -41.32
CA ALA A 76 32.49 4.91 -39.90
C ALA A 76 32.85 6.14 -39.04
N ALA A 77 33.92 6.87 -39.40
CA ALA A 77 34.29 8.12 -38.75
C ALA A 77 33.17 9.17 -38.83
N GLY A 78 32.57 9.36 -40.02
CA GLY A 78 31.44 10.27 -40.20
C GLY A 78 30.20 9.87 -39.41
N SER A 79 29.95 8.56 -39.24
CA SER A 79 28.86 8.06 -38.40
C SER A 79 29.12 8.36 -36.91
N ALA A 80 30.36 8.22 -36.45
CA ALA A 80 30.75 8.57 -35.08
C ALA A 80 30.58 10.08 -34.80
N THR A 81 30.97 10.95 -35.73
CA THR A 81 30.77 12.40 -35.61
C THR A 81 29.28 12.76 -35.54
N GLN A 82 28.43 12.14 -36.37
CA GLN A 82 26.98 12.37 -36.33
C GLN A 82 26.33 11.89 -35.04
N ALA A 83 26.78 10.76 -34.48
CA ALA A 83 26.29 10.26 -33.20
C ALA A 83 26.65 11.21 -32.05
N ALA A 84 27.89 11.70 -32.01
CA ALA A 84 28.33 12.69 -31.02
C ALA A 84 27.52 14.00 -31.12
N ALA A 85 27.34 14.53 -32.33
CA ALA A 85 26.53 15.72 -32.57
C ALA A 85 25.06 15.51 -32.16
N SER A 86 24.51 14.30 -32.36
CA SER A 86 23.14 13.97 -31.95
C SER A 86 22.99 13.89 -30.43
N ALA A 87 23.99 13.34 -29.72
CA ALA A 87 23.98 13.27 -28.25
C ALA A 87 24.00 14.68 -27.61
N GLU A 88 24.79 15.60 -28.16
CA GLU A 88 24.87 16.98 -27.68
C GLU A 88 23.55 17.75 -27.80
N ARG A 89 22.60 17.31 -28.63
CA ARG A 89 21.30 17.97 -28.81
C ARG A 89 20.35 17.72 -27.64
N PHE A 90 20.59 16.71 -26.81
CA PHE A 90 19.75 16.40 -25.63
C PHE A 90 20.09 17.24 -24.40
N GLN A 91 21.10 18.10 -24.50
CA GLN A 91 21.50 19.00 -23.43
C GLN A 91 21.75 20.41 -23.97
N GLY A 92 21.46 21.43 -23.18
CA GLY A 92 21.69 22.83 -23.49
C GLY A 92 22.09 23.59 -22.24
N THR A 93 22.53 24.83 -22.42
CA THR A 93 22.78 25.74 -21.30
C THR A 93 22.01 27.03 -21.51
N SER A 94 21.74 27.76 -20.43
CA SER A 94 21.07 29.06 -20.48
C SER A 94 21.62 30.02 -19.43
N THR A 95 21.72 31.30 -19.81
CA THR A 95 22.08 32.41 -18.93
C THR A 95 20.90 33.28 -18.52
N SER A 96 19.68 32.90 -18.91
CA SER A 96 18.46 33.64 -18.57
C SER A 96 18.29 33.75 -17.05
N ASN A 97 18.02 34.96 -16.57
CA ASN A 97 17.73 35.21 -15.15
C ASN A 97 16.32 34.75 -14.83
N VAL A 98 16.20 33.56 -14.24
CA VAL A 98 14.90 32.93 -13.95
C VAL A 98 14.86 32.57 -12.47
N THR A 99 13.76 32.90 -11.80
CA THR A 99 13.44 32.37 -10.46
C THR A 99 12.64 31.08 -10.63
N PRO A 100 13.07 29.94 -10.05
CA PRO A 100 12.28 28.73 -10.05
C PRO A 100 10.87 28.97 -9.51
N GLY A 101 9.87 28.64 -10.30
CA GLY A 101 8.47 28.69 -9.91
C GLY A 101 7.62 27.86 -10.86
N LEU A 102 6.48 27.37 -10.37
CA LEU A 102 5.54 26.59 -11.17
C LEU A 102 4.99 27.41 -12.35
N GLY A 103 4.50 26.69 -13.36
CA GLY A 103 3.91 27.27 -14.57
C GLY A 103 4.94 27.63 -15.64
N SER A 104 4.55 28.52 -16.56
CA SER A 104 5.35 28.84 -17.73
C SER A 104 6.63 29.62 -17.39
N ARG A 105 7.77 29.14 -17.88
CA ARG A 105 9.09 29.80 -17.80
C ARG A 105 9.76 29.76 -19.17
N THR A 106 10.47 30.83 -19.52
CA THR A 106 11.18 30.93 -20.80
C THR A 106 12.67 31.06 -20.58
N PHE A 107 13.44 30.34 -21.39
CA PHE A 107 14.90 30.34 -21.42
C PHE A 107 15.38 30.63 -22.84
N PHE A 108 16.52 31.29 -22.95
CA PHE A 108 17.29 31.29 -24.18
C PHE A 108 18.42 30.26 -24.05
N THR A 109 18.43 29.29 -24.95
CA THR A 109 19.44 28.24 -25.04
C THR A 109 20.01 28.20 -26.46
N GLN A 110 20.92 27.27 -26.75
CA GLN A 110 21.48 27.15 -28.09
C GLN A 110 20.41 26.75 -29.11
N THR A 111 20.67 27.03 -30.39
CA THR A 111 19.86 26.58 -31.53
C THR A 111 20.02 25.08 -31.77
N ASN A 112 19.12 24.50 -32.57
CA ASN A 112 19.17 23.10 -33.03
C ASN A 112 19.19 22.00 -31.95
N LYS A 113 18.73 22.28 -30.72
CA LYS A 113 18.56 21.27 -29.66
C LYS A 113 17.34 20.38 -29.89
N ALA A 114 17.31 19.23 -29.24
CA ALA A 114 16.24 18.22 -29.34
C ALA A 114 15.15 18.43 -28.27
N PHE A 115 14.82 19.69 -27.95
CA PHE A 115 13.78 20.05 -27.00
C PHE A 115 12.41 20.09 -27.67
N THR A 116 11.92 18.93 -28.10
CA THR A 116 10.60 18.78 -28.71
C THR A 116 9.49 19.04 -27.69
N ILE A 117 8.35 19.58 -28.16
CA ILE A 117 7.17 19.83 -27.33
C ILE A 117 6.72 18.52 -26.67
N GLY A 118 6.41 18.57 -25.37
CA GLY A 118 5.98 17.43 -24.55
C GLY A 118 7.11 16.67 -23.85
N THR A 119 8.37 16.86 -24.27
CA THR A 119 9.52 16.22 -23.63
C THR A 119 9.76 16.77 -22.23
N ASN A 120 10.06 15.88 -21.28
CA ASN A 120 10.42 16.29 -19.92
C ASN A 120 11.85 16.84 -19.90
N LEU A 121 12.03 17.95 -19.20
CA LEU A 121 13.29 18.64 -19.03
C LEU A 121 13.59 18.78 -17.53
N LEU A 122 14.84 18.52 -17.16
CA LEU A 122 15.44 18.95 -15.91
C LEU A 122 16.28 20.19 -16.20
N ILE A 123 15.97 21.29 -15.53
CA ILE A 123 16.71 22.55 -15.64
C ILE A 123 17.34 22.83 -14.28
N GLN A 124 18.67 22.76 -14.19
CA GLN A 124 19.38 22.83 -12.92
C GLN A 124 20.46 23.89 -12.98
N SER A 125 20.61 24.65 -11.90
CA SER A 125 21.68 25.64 -11.77
C SER A 125 23.01 24.96 -11.49
N ARG A 126 24.05 25.33 -12.24
CA ARG A 126 25.41 24.79 -12.11
C ARG A 126 26.07 25.16 -10.78
N GLY A 127 25.95 26.43 -10.38
CA GLY A 127 26.56 26.95 -9.15
C GLY A 127 25.74 26.71 -7.89
N GLN A 128 24.49 26.28 -8.03
CA GLN A 128 23.61 25.94 -6.89
C GLN A 128 22.63 24.84 -7.28
N ILE A 129 23.02 23.59 -7.07
CA ILE A 129 22.28 22.41 -7.52
C ILE A 129 20.90 22.26 -6.86
N ALA A 130 20.71 22.86 -5.68
CA ALA A 130 19.41 22.88 -5.00
C ALA A 130 18.37 23.74 -5.75
N SER A 131 18.81 24.66 -6.61
CA SER A 131 17.93 25.43 -7.49
C SER A 131 17.76 24.69 -8.82
N TRP A 132 16.59 24.08 -8.98
CA TRP A 132 16.23 23.33 -10.18
C TRP A 132 14.74 23.47 -10.50
N MET A 133 14.38 23.15 -11.73
CA MET A 133 13.02 23.07 -12.25
C MET A 133 12.86 21.77 -13.04
N PHE A 134 11.74 21.10 -12.87
CA PHE A 134 11.32 19.97 -13.69
C PHE A 134 10.01 20.33 -14.38
N GLY A 135 9.91 20.06 -15.67
CA GLY A 135 8.72 20.37 -16.44
C GLY A 135 8.79 19.89 -17.87
N LYS A 136 7.79 20.27 -18.67
CA LYS A 136 7.69 19.88 -20.08
C LYS A 136 7.97 21.05 -21.00
N ALA A 137 8.72 20.82 -22.07
CA ALA A 137 8.82 21.79 -23.16
C ALA A 137 7.43 22.03 -23.77
N THR A 138 7.02 23.28 -23.86
CA THR A 138 5.75 23.70 -24.48
C THR A 138 5.98 24.44 -25.80
N ALA A 139 7.15 25.04 -25.98
CA ALA A 139 7.60 25.61 -27.24
C ALA A 139 9.13 25.58 -27.30
N TYR A 140 9.71 25.33 -28.47
CA TYR A 140 11.13 25.54 -28.74
C TYR A 140 11.30 26.04 -30.17
N ASN A 141 11.95 27.19 -30.33
CA ASN A 141 12.33 27.70 -31.64
C ASN A 141 13.77 27.27 -31.95
N SER A 142 13.92 26.29 -32.83
CA SER A 142 15.23 25.74 -33.19
C SER A 142 16.15 26.74 -33.90
N ALA A 143 15.60 27.80 -34.50
CA ALA A 143 16.36 28.84 -35.19
C ALA A 143 16.85 29.95 -34.25
N THR A 144 16.11 30.25 -33.18
CA THR A 144 16.45 31.36 -32.25
C THR A 144 16.89 30.89 -30.86
N GLY A 145 16.68 29.62 -30.51
CA GLY A 145 17.03 29.06 -29.21
C GLY A 145 16.06 29.44 -28.07
N SER A 146 14.93 30.09 -28.37
CA SER A 146 13.90 30.37 -27.36
C SER A 146 13.17 29.09 -26.97
N LEU A 147 13.16 28.76 -25.68
CA LEU A 147 12.52 27.58 -25.09
C LEU A 147 11.52 28.03 -24.02
N THR A 148 10.28 27.54 -24.10
CA THR A 148 9.27 27.72 -23.05
C THR A 148 8.96 26.37 -22.41
N VAL A 149 8.93 26.33 -21.09
CA VAL A 149 8.72 25.13 -20.27
C VAL A 149 7.55 25.36 -19.32
N SER A 150 6.61 24.43 -19.27
CA SER A 150 5.63 24.36 -18.19
C SER A 150 6.27 23.63 -17.02
N VAL A 151 6.66 24.36 -15.99
CA VAL A 151 7.31 23.83 -14.79
C VAL A 151 6.27 23.20 -13.86
N GLU A 152 6.46 21.93 -13.56
CA GLU A 152 5.59 21.09 -12.72
C GLU A 152 6.17 20.91 -11.31
N ALA A 153 7.48 21.13 -11.14
CA ALA A 153 8.11 21.14 -9.84
C ALA A 153 9.40 21.95 -9.79
N VAL A 154 9.77 22.38 -8.59
CA VAL A 154 10.93 23.23 -8.34
C VAL A 154 11.68 22.79 -7.09
N GLY A 155 12.97 23.09 -7.05
CA GLY A 155 13.78 23.11 -5.84
C GLY A 155 13.75 24.50 -5.17
N ALA A 156 14.90 24.95 -4.69
CA ALA A 156 15.06 26.26 -4.05
C ALA A 156 14.75 27.40 -5.03
N ALA A 157 13.81 28.28 -4.65
CA ALA A 157 13.25 29.36 -5.47
C ALA A 157 14.10 30.65 -5.48
N THR A 158 15.43 30.51 -5.58
CA THR A 158 16.35 31.65 -5.74
C THR A 158 16.66 31.86 -7.22
N ALA A 159 16.64 33.12 -7.68
CA ALA A 159 16.94 33.46 -9.07
C ALA A 159 18.37 33.07 -9.47
N ARG A 160 18.55 32.48 -10.66
CA ARG A 160 19.85 32.02 -11.20
C ARG A 160 20.01 32.37 -12.68
N THR A 161 21.25 32.37 -13.15
CA THR A 161 21.67 32.73 -14.52
C THR A 161 22.66 31.71 -15.11
N ASP A 162 22.68 30.48 -14.57
CA ASP A 162 23.69 29.46 -14.85
C ASP A 162 23.05 28.08 -15.02
N TRP A 163 22.08 27.97 -15.92
CA TRP A 163 21.27 26.78 -16.11
C TRP A 163 21.91 25.77 -17.06
N ASP A 164 21.86 24.49 -16.68
CA ASP A 164 21.94 23.34 -17.57
C ASP A 164 20.51 22.81 -17.80
N ILE A 165 20.18 22.51 -19.05
CA ILE A 165 18.87 22.04 -19.51
C ILE A 165 19.08 20.65 -20.10
N LEU A 166 18.51 19.63 -19.47
CA LEU A 166 18.70 18.23 -19.84
C LEU A 166 17.37 17.57 -20.20
N VAL A 167 17.32 16.85 -21.32
CA VAL A 167 16.22 15.92 -21.62
C VAL A 167 16.26 14.77 -20.63
N THR A 168 15.11 14.45 -20.04
CA THR A 168 15.00 13.41 -19.00
C THR A 168 13.70 12.62 -19.13
N GLY A 169 13.58 11.54 -18.35
CA GLY A 169 12.34 10.80 -18.18
C GLY A 169 11.32 11.56 -17.32
N ALA A 170 10.13 10.97 -17.16
CA ALA A 170 9.16 11.49 -16.20
C ALA A 170 9.71 11.35 -14.77
N ARG A 171 9.48 12.36 -13.92
CA ARG A 171 9.81 12.26 -12.50
C ARG A 171 8.89 11.22 -11.84
N GLY A 172 9.43 10.46 -10.89
CA GLY A 172 8.64 9.62 -10.01
C GLY A 172 7.61 10.44 -9.22
N ILE A 173 6.57 9.75 -8.73
CA ILE A 173 5.61 10.36 -7.80
C ILE A 173 6.35 10.80 -6.52
N VAL A 174 5.91 11.92 -5.93
CA VAL A 174 6.42 12.34 -4.63
C VAL A 174 5.98 11.30 -3.59
N GLY A 175 6.89 10.93 -2.67
CA GLY A 175 6.55 10.04 -1.57
C GLY A 175 5.47 10.64 -0.65
N PRO A 176 4.80 9.83 0.18
CA PRO A 176 3.83 10.35 1.12
C PRO A 176 4.49 11.35 2.09
N ASP A 177 3.77 12.42 2.39
CA ASP A 177 4.15 13.40 3.40
C ASP A 177 4.38 12.73 4.76
N SER A 178 5.43 13.13 5.49
CA SER A 178 5.66 12.63 6.84
C SER A 178 4.58 13.10 7.81
N TRP A 179 4.25 12.26 8.79
CA TRP A 179 3.25 12.55 9.82
C TRP A 179 3.94 12.66 11.18
N ALA A 180 3.46 13.56 12.03
CA ALA A 180 3.84 13.61 13.43
C ALA A 180 3.22 12.43 14.19
N SER A 181 3.81 12.06 15.33
CA SER A 181 3.22 11.09 16.24
C SER A 181 1.82 11.53 16.67
N PRO A 182 0.82 10.63 16.73
CA PRO A 182 -0.52 10.97 17.19
C PRO A 182 -0.52 11.50 18.63
N VAL A 183 -1.20 12.62 18.85
CA VAL A 183 -1.44 13.21 20.19
C VAL A 183 -2.92 13.43 20.41
N ALA A 184 -3.39 13.57 21.65
CA ALA A 184 -4.80 13.93 21.88
C ALA A 184 -5.11 15.30 21.25
N TRP A 185 -6.26 15.42 20.59
CA TRP A 185 -6.74 16.71 20.10
C TRP A 185 -7.06 17.63 21.29
N ASP A 186 -6.70 18.90 21.17
CA ASP A 186 -6.93 19.92 22.18
C ASP A 186 -7.31 21.26 21.52
N THR A 187 -7.94 22.14 22.29
CA THR A 187 -8.38 23.48 21.88
C THR A 187 -7.24 24.50 21.96
N GLY A 188 -7.22 25.50 21.07
CA GLY A 188 -6.18 26.54 21.06
C GLY A 188 -4.79 26.09 20.58
N VAL A 189 -4.66 24.87 20.05
CA VAL A 189 -3.41 24.31 19.52
C VAL A 189 -3.33 24.54 18.02
N THR A 190 -2.15 24.96 17.53
CA THR A 190 -1.91 25.08 16.09
C THR A 190 -1.45 23.74 15.51
N TYR A 191 -2.24 23.22 14.57
CA TYR A 191 -1.96 22.00 13.83
C TYR A 191 -1.49 22.34 12.41
N SER A 192 -0.47 21.62 11.94
CA SER A 192 0.17 21.84 10.64
C SER A 192 -0.32 20.84 9.60
N ALA A 193 -0.68 21.33 8.41
CA ALA A 193 -0.88 20.51 7.22
C ALA A 193 0.38 20.36 6.36
N VAL A 194 1.48 21.00 6.76
CA VAL A 194 2.80 20.87 6.11
C VAL A 194 3.59 19.77 6.83
N PRO A 195 4.34 18.91 6.11
CA PRO A 195 5.17 17.87 6.70
C PRO A 195 6.16 18.39 7.77
N PRO A 196 6.28 17.72 8.94
CA PRO A 196 5.45 16.61 9.38
C PRO A 196 4.03 17.08 9.73
N ARG A 197 3.01 16.50 9.08
CA ARG A 197 1.61 16.88 9.30
C ARG A 197 1.18 16.49 10.70
N SER A 198 0.39 17.33 11.37
CA SER A 198 -0.12 17.02 12.70
C SER A 198 -1.09 15.84 12.65
N THR A 199 -0.90 14.90 13.57
CA THR A 199 -1.76 13.72 13.73
C THR A 199 -2.38 13.77 15.11
N VAL A 200 -3.70 13.59 15.21
CA VAL A 200 -4.43 13.67 16.47
C VAL A 200 -5.37 12.49 16.69
N THR A 201 -5.63 12.17 17.95
CA THR A 201 -6.74 11.31 18.36
C THR A 201 -7.88 12.14 18.92
N TYR A 202 -9.10 11.84 18.49
CA TYR A 202 -10.33 12.50 18.97
C TYR A 202 -11.46 11.48 18.98
N ASP A 203 -12.16 11.35 20.11
CA ASP A 203 -13.21 10.34 20.34
C ASP A 203 -12.80 8.89 19.97
N GLY A 204 -11.52 8.54 20.17
CA GLY A 204 -10.98 7.22 19.86
C GLY A 204 -10.70 6.96 18.38
N GLU A 205 -10.96 7.93 17.51
CA GLU A 205 -10.56 7.91 16.09
C GLU A 205 -9.20 8.61 15.93
N THR A 206 -8.48 8.34 14.83
CA THR A 206 -7.21 9.01 14.50
C THR A 206 -7.33 9.79 13.20
N TYR A 207 -6.79 11.00 13.19
CA TYR A 207 -6.87 11.97 12.09
C TYR A 207 -5.51 12.57 11.77
N VAL A 208 -5.29 12.96 10.51
CA VAL A 208 -4.15 13.80 10.09
C VAL A 208 -4.66 15.12 9.49
N ALA A 209 -3.98 16.22 9.80
CA ALA A 209 -4.39 17.55 9.38
C ALA A 209 -4.24 17.74 7.86
N THR A 210 -5.24 18.35 7.23
CA THR A 210 -5.25 18.74 5.82
C THR A 210 -5.15 20.25 5.63
N VAL A 211 -5.48 21.02 6.68
CA VAL A 211 -5.39 22.48 6.72
C VAL A 211 -4.58 22.93 7.94
N THR A 212 -3.62 23.82 7.74
CA THR A 212 -2.92 24.46 8.87
C THR A 212 -3.89 25.43 9.56
N HIS A 213 -4.19 25.19 10.83
CA HIS A 213 -5.16 25.98 11.59
C HIS A 213 -4.85 25.94 13.09
N THR A 214 -5.36 26.93 13.84
CA THR A 214 -5.46 26.87 15.29
C THR A 214 -6.83 26.33 15.67
N SER A 215 -6.90 25.30 16.51
CA SER A 215 -8.15 24.65 16.88
C SER A 215 -9.07 25.56 17.69
N GLY A 216 -10.36 25.56 17.34
CA GLY A 216 -11.41 26.24 18.10
C GLY A 216 -11.95 25.37 19.24
N ALA A 217 -13.10 25.76 19.79
CA ALA A 217 -13.76 25.03 20.89
C ALA A 217 -14.35 23.66 20.48
N THR A 218 -14.51 23.41 19.18
CA THR A 218 -15.11 22.19 18.63
C THR A 218 -14.21 21.56 17.57
N PHE A 219 -14.25 20.22 17.47
CA PHE A 219 -13.52 19.49 16.46
C PHE A 219 -14.16 19.72 15.07
N ASN A 220 -13.47 20.45 14.19
CA ASN A 220 -13.94 20.70 12.83
C ASN A 220 -13.35 19.67 11.86
N ALA A 221 -14.11 18.63 11.54
CA ALA A 221 -13.69 17.54 10.66
C ALA A 221 -13.22 17.98 9.26
N ALA A 222 -13.59 19.17 8.76
CA ALA A 222 -13.16 19.66 7.45
C ALA A 222 -11.64 19.93 7.38
N ASN A 223 -10.98 20.13 8.52
CA ASN A 223 -9.53 20.37 8.59
C ASN A 223 -8.72 19.07 8.66
N TRP A 224 -9.37 17.91 8.58
CA TRP A 224 -8.78 16.61 8.89
C TRP A 224 -9.19 15.54 7.90
N ILE A 225 -8.35 14.53 7.75
CA ILE A 225 -8.73 13.25 7.13
C ILE A 225 -8.60 12.14 8.17
N LYS A 226 -9.61 11.29 8.26
CA LYS A 226 -9.60 10.14 9.16
C LYS A 226 -8.70 9.04 8.60
N ILE A 227 -7.80 8.53 9.43
CA ILE A 227 -6.87 7.46 9.06
C ILE A 227 -7.10 6.17 9.86
N ALA A 228 -7.77 6.24 11.01
CA ALA A 228 -8.19 5.06 11.75
C ALA A 228 -9.51 5.32 12.48
N ALA A 229 -10.40 4.32 12.45
CA ALA A 229 -11.65 4.36 13.20
C ALA A 229 -11.49 3.77 14.60
N ARG A 230 -12.33 4.20 15.55
CA ARG A 230 -12.39 3.57 16.87
C ARG A 230 -12.91 2.13 16.71
N GLY A 231 -12.41 1.22 17.54
CA GLY A 231 -13.01 -0.11 17.65
C GLY A 231 -14.44 -0.04 18.20
N THR A 232 -15.29 -1.02 17.91
CA THR A 232 -16.66 -1.08 18.44
C THR A 232 -16.65 -1.02 19.96
N GLN A 233 -17.13 0.08 20.53
CA GLN A 233 -17.22 0.26 21.97
C GLN A 233 -18.52 -0.38 22.47
N LEU A 234 -18.43 -1.59 23.03
CA LEU A 234 -19.56 -2.20 23.72
C LEU A 234 -19.89 -1.40 24.98
N THR A 235 -21.16 -1.26 25.31
CA THR A 235 -21.60 -0.60 26.54
C THR A 235 -21.68 -1.61 27.68
N LYS A 236 -21.34 -1.18 28.90
CA LYS A 236 -21.44 -2.03 30.08
C LYS A 236 -22.90 -2.29 30.42
N ALA A 237 -23.29 -3.54 30.63
CA ALA A 237 -24.60 -3.89 31.15
C ALA A 237 -24.83 -3.35 32.58
N THR A 238 -26.08 -3.17 32.96
CA THR A 238 -26.54 -2.94 34.34
C THR A 238 -27.09 -4.23 34.94
N GLY A 239 -27.29 -4.24 36.27
CA GLY A 239 -27.95 -5.39 36.92
C GLY A 239 -29.38 -5.60 36.41
N THR A 240 -30.06 -4.53 36.00
CA THR A 240 -31.39 -4.60 35.38
C THR A 240 -31.33 -5.30 34.03
N ASP A 241 -30.33 -4.99 33.20
CA ASP A 241 -30.18 -5.61 31.87
C ASP A 241 -29.95 -7.12 32.00
N LEU A 242 -29.13 -7.54 32.96
CA LEU A 242 -28.91 -8.96 33.28
C LEU A 242 -30.20 -9.65 33.78
N ARG A 243 -31.06 -8.94 34.51
CA ARG A 243 -32.36 -9.48 34.91
C ARG A 243 -33.39 -9.43 33.79
N ALA A 244 -33.27 -8.56 32.80
CA ALA A 244 -34.18 -8.46 31.67
C ALA A 244 -33.90 -9.56 30.63
N LEU A 245 -32.62 -9.90 30.41
CA LEU A 245 -32.16 -10.90 29.44
C LEU A 245 -32.57 -10.57 27.98
N THR A 246 -32.53 -9.29 27.61
CA THR A 246 -33.03 -8.80 26.32
C THR A 246 -31.96 -8.25 25.36
N ASP A 247 -30.78 -7.88 25.83
CA ASP A 247 -29.73 -7.21 25.04
C ASP A 247 -28.49 -8.10 24.87
N ASP A 248 -28.02 -8.26 23.63
CA ASP A 248 -26.82 -9.03 23.24
C ASP A 248 -25.61 -8.14 22.87
N ALA A 249 -25.78 -6.80 22.85
CA ALA A 249 -24.77 -5.82 22.48
C ALA A 249 -24.01 -5.22 23.68
N VAL A 250 -24.27 -5.71 24.89
CA VAL A 250 -23.64 -5.25 26.14
C VAL A 250 -22.68 -6.28 26.71
N TYR A 251 -21.63 -5.81 27.38
CA TYR A 251 -20.70 -6.71 28.08
C TYR A 251 -21.04 -6.80 29.58
N LEU A 252 -20.94 -8.02 30.12
CA LEU A 252 -21.13 -8.31 31.54
C LEU A 252 -19.81 -8.10 32.29
N THR A 253 -19.90 -7.64 33.54
CA THR A 253 -18.75 -7.58 34.45
C THR A 253 -19.07 -8.30 35.76
N PRO A 254 -18.07 -8.70 36.55
CA PRO A 254 -18.30 -9.25 37.89
C PRO A 254 -19.20 -8.35 38.76
N LYS A 255 -19.11 -7.03 38.61
CA LYS A 255 -19.98 -6.07 39.30
C LYS A 255 -21.44 -6.14 38.83
N VAL A 256 -21.69 -6.31 37.52
CA VAL A 256 -23.06 -6.45 37.00
C VAL A 256 -23.74 -7.68 37.60
N MET A 257 -23.00 -8.80 37.65
CA MET A 257 -23.46 -10.03 38.29
C MET A 257 -23.78 -9.80 39.78
N ALA A 258 -22.86 -9.17 40.51
CA ALA A 258 -23.05 -8.88 41.93
C ALA A 258 -24.25 -7.95 42.20
N ASP A 259 -24.43 -6.90 41.38
CA ASP A 259 -25.54 -5.96 41.51
C ASP A 259 -26.89 -6.64 41.16
N ALA A 260 -26.91 -7.61 40.24
CA ALA A 260 -28.12 -8.34 39.88
C ALA A 260 -28.57 -9.35 40.94
N MET A 261 -27.62 -10.05 41.58
CA MET A 261 -27.87 -11.10 42.58
C MET A 261 -28.08 -10.58 44.00
N LYS A 262 -27.81 -9.30 44.25
CA LYS A 262 -27.94 -8.66 45.57
C LYS A 262 -29.37 -8.81 46.12
N PHE A 263 -29.47 -9.04 47.42
CA PHE A 263 -30.74 -9.01 48.14
C PHE A 263 -31.31 -7.58 48.19
N PHE A 264 -32.58 -7.45 47.82
CA PHE A 264 -33.33 -6.20 47.94
C PHE A 264 -34.32 -6.26 49.11
N ASN A 265 -34.22 -5.28 50.02
CA ASN A 265 -35.09 -5.20 51.19
C ASN A 265 -36.38 -4.47 50.84
N THR A 266 -37.52 -5.03 51.25
CA THR A 266 -38.85 -4.45 51.03
C THR A 266 -39.73 -4.70 52.26
N GLY A 267 -40.58 -3.73 52.62
CA GLY A 267 -41.59 -3.96 53.66
C GLY A 267 -42.69 -4.90 53.16
N ALA A 268 -43.17 -5.80 54.01
CA ALA A 268 -44.31 -6.65 53.67
C ALA A 268 -45.64 -5.86 53.72
N GLY A 269 -46.45 -6.01 52.67
CA GLY A 269 -47.85 -5.57 52.67
C GLY A 269 -48.82 -6.71 53.00
N THR A 270 -50.12 -6.42 52.99
CA THR A 270 -51.18 -7.45 53.13
C THR A 270 -51.19 -8.44 51.96
N THR A 271 -50.74 -8.01 50.77
CA THR A 271 -50.37 -8.86 49.65
C THR A 271 -48.93 -8.53 49.26
N ILE A 272 -48.07 -9.54 49.22
CA ILE A 272 -46.67 -9.43 48.82
C ILE A 272 -46.57 -9.93 47.38
N THR A 273 -46.13 -9.07 46.47
CA THR A 273 -45.94 -9.38 45.05
C THR A 273 -44.45 -9.30 44.73
N PRO A 274 -43.72 -10.44 44.70
CA PRO A 274 -42.31 -10.41 44.36
C PRO A 274 -42.07 -9.97 42.92
N ASP A 275 -41.30 -8.91 42.71
CA ASP A 275 -40.87 -8.51 41.37
C ASP A 275 -39.41 -8.94 41.12
N PHE A 276 -39.23 -9.88 40.20
CA PHE A 276 -37.91 -10.39 39.80
C PHE A 276 -37.22 -9.56 38.71
N GLY A 277 -37.88 -8.53 38.18
CA GLY A 277 -37.27 -7.48 37.37
C GLY A 277 -36.45 -6.50 38.22
N GLU A 278 -36.85 -6.27 39.47
CA GLU A 278 -36.12 -5.42 40.41
C GLU A 278 -34.95 -6.14 41.10
N ALA A 279 -35.13 -7.41 41.49
CA ALA A 279 -34.09 -8.24 42.09
C ALA A 279 -34.45 -9.73 42.03
N PHE A 280 -33.49 -10.60 41.76
CA PHE A 280 -33.67 -12.06 41.83
C PHE A 280 -33.98 -12.54 43.26
N ASN A 281 -33.34 -11.90 44.25
CA ASN A 281 -33.41 -12.28 45.65
C ASN A 281 -33.95 -11.12 46.50
N ARG A 282 -34.86 -11.41 47.45
CA ARG A 282 -35.52 -10.36 48.24
C ARG A 282 -35.61 -10.69 49.72
N VAL A 283 -35.66 -9.64 50.53
CA VAL A 283 -35.87 -9.70 51.98
C VAL A 283 -37.14 -8.94 52.30
N TYR A 284 -38.11 -9.63 52.90
CA TYR A 284 -39.37 -9.04 53.35
C TYR A 284 -39.34 -8.86 54.87
N VAL A 285 -39.51 -7.62 55.33
CA VAL A 285 -39.70 -7.33 56.75
C VAL A 285 -41.20 -7.36 57.06
N MET A 286 -41.61 -8.32 57.86
CA MET A 286 -43.01 -8.61 58.19
C MET A 286 -43.51 -7.66 59.28
N SER A 287 -44.37 -6.71 58.91
CA SER A 287 -45.05 -5.79 59.84
C SER A 287 -46.56 -6.05 59.96
N LEU A 288 -47.09 -6.98 59.16
CA LEU A 288 -48.50 -7.35 59.05
C LEU A 288 -48.60 -8.83 58.65
N ASN A 289 -49.78 -9.42 58.86
CA ASN A 289 -50.12 -10.71 58.23
C ASN A 289 -50.31 -10.49 56.73
N GLY A 290 -49.75 -11.37 55.91
CA GLY A 290 -49.73 -11.21 54.45
C GLY A 290 -50.08 -12.46 53.68
N THR A 291 -50.39 -12.29 52.40
CA THR A 291 -50.45 -13.37 51.41
C THR A 291 -49.33 -13.16 50.38
N LEU A 292 -48.51 -14.17 50.11
CA LEU A 292 -47.60 -14.16 48.97
C LEU A 292 -48.42 -14.37 47.68
N GLY A 293 -48.53 -13.30 46.91
CA GLY A 293 -49.28 -13.22 45.66
C GLY A 293 -48.44 -13.56 44.43
N GLN A 294 -49.00 -13.34 43.24
CA GLN A 294 -48.32 -13.64 41.97
C GLN A 294 -47.00 -12.86 41.85
N PRO A 295 -45.87 -13.52 41.61
CA PRO A 295 -44.64 -12.80 41.27
C PRO A 295 -44.72 -12.17 39.86
N LEU A 296 -44.05 -11.02 39.69
CA LEU A 296 -43.88 -10.33 38.42
C LEU A 296 -42.54 -10.70 37.77
N ASN A 297 -42.48 -10.59 36.44
CA ASN A 297 -41.25 -10.74 35.65
C ASN A 297 -40.50 -12.06 35.85
N MET A 298 -41.25 -13.12 36.19
CA MET A 298 -40.75 -14.49 36.33
C MET A 298 -40.17 -14.99 35.01
N LYS A 299 -39.10 -15.78 35.09
CA LYS A 299 -38.51 -16.47 33.94
C LYS A 299 -38.34 -17.95 34.25
N ASP A 300 -38.63 -18.79 33.28
CA ASP A 300 -38.45 -20.25 33.45
C ASP A 300 -36.98 -20.57 33.74
N GLY A 301 -36.72 -21.36 34.78
CA GLY A 301 -35.38 -21.73 35.22
C GLY A 301 -34.68 -20.73 36.17
N GLU A 302 -35.32 -19.61 36.51
CA GLU A 302 -34.75 -18.59 37.41
C GLU A 302 -34.74 -19.08 38.87
N PRO A 303 -33.56 -19.23 39.51
CA PRO A 303 -33.49 -19.57 40.92
C PRO A 303 -33.83 -18.35 41.79
N ILE A 304 -34.59 -18.56 42.85
CA ILE A 304 -35.03 -17.48 43.73
C ILE A 304 -34.81 -17.82 45.20
N VAL A 305 -34.42 -16.81 45.98
CA VAL A 305 -34.32 -16.89 47.44
C VAL A 305 -35.05 -15.71 48.06
N LEU A 306 -36.02 -16.01 48.91
CA LEU A 306 -36.75 -15.03 49.71
C LEU A 306 -36.43 -15.21 51.18
N TYR A 307 -36.18 -14.09 51.87
CA TYR A 307 -36.13 -14.06 53.32
C TYR A 307 -37.38 -13.37 53.87
N PHE A 308 -37.92 -13.90 54.97
CA PHE A 308 -39.00 -13.29 55.73
C PHE A 308 -38.49 -13.05 57.16
N LEU A 309 -38.49 -11.79 57.58
CA LEU A 309 -38.02 -11.37 58.90
C LEU A 309 -39.21 -10.91 59.71
N GLN A 310 -39.44 -11.51 60.87
CA GLN A 310 -40.41 -11.01 61.85
C GLN A 310 -39.96 -9.64 62.37
N ASP A 311 -40.93 -8.78 62.66
CA ASP A 311 -40.67 -7.56 63.42
C ASP A 311 -40.28 -7.88 64.89
N ALA A 312 -39.93 -6.85 65.65
CA ALA A 312 -39.56 -6.98 67.05
C ALA A 312 -40.73 -7.46 67.95
N THR A 313 -41.96 -7.55 67.44
CA THR A 313 -43.12 -8.06 68.18
C THR A 313 -43.37 -9.55 67.89
N GLY A 314 -43.10 -9.99 66.65
CA GLY A 314 -43.46 -11.32 66.18
C GLY A 314 -44.96 -11.48 65.90
N GLY A 315 -45.37 -12.71 65.64
CA GLY A 315 -46.78 -13.07 65.43
C GLY A 315 -47.28 -12.90 63.98
N ARG A 316 -46.43 -12.54 63.03
CA ARG A 316 -46.85 -12.34 61.63
C ARG A 316 -46.92 -13.67 60.89
N THR A 317 -48.02 -13.88 60.19
CA THR A 317 -48.26 -15.08 59.38
C THR A 317 -48.21 -14.74 57.90
N LEU A 318 -47.82 -15.72 57.09
CA LEU A 318 -47.82 -15.64 55.63
C LEU A 318 -48.62 -16.81 55.08
N SER A 319 -49.66 -16.51 54.31
CA SER A 319 -50.33 -17.50 53.45
C SER A 319 -49.73 -17.43 52.03
N PHE A 320 -49.93 -18.48 51.24
CA PHE A 320 -49.39 -18.56 49.89
C PHE A 320 -50.53 -18.74 48.89
N ASN A 321 -50.51 -17.95 47.81
CA ASN A 321 -51.44 -18.15 46.72
C ASN A 321 -51.13 -19.48 45.99
N ALA A 322 -52.00 -20.46 46.17
CA ALA A 322 -51.81 -21.82 45.66
C ALA A 322 -51.73 -21.90 44.12
N THR A 323 -52.17 -20.87 43.38
CA THR A 323 -52.02 -20.81 41.92
C THR A 323 -50.54 -20.68 41.53
N TYR A 324 -49.80 -19.80 42.20
CA TYR A 324 -48.44 -19.40 41.81
C TYR A 324 -47.34 -20.04 42.65
N HIS A 325 -47.66 -20.48 43.87
CA HIS A 325 -46.68 -21.10 44.77
C HIS A 325 -46.97 -22.58 44.96
N LYS A 326 -46.03 -23.42 44.56
CA LYS A 326 -46.15 -24.88 44.62
C LYS A 326 -45.16 -25.43 45.64
N PHE A 327 -45.65 -26.26 46.55
CA PHE A 327 -44.86 -26.97 47.54
C PHE A 327 -44.90 -28.47 47.29
N ALA A 328 -43.81 -29.16 47.62
CA ALA A 328 -43.74 -30.61 47.53
C ALA A 328 -44.89 -31.26 48.33
N GLY A 329 -45.60 -32.21 47.70
CA GLY A 329 -46.75 -32.88 48.32
C GLY A 329 -47.96 -31.98 48.60
N GLY A 330 -47.96 -30.71 48.16
CA GLY A 330 -49.02 -29.75 48.46
C GLY A 330 -49.04 -29.24 49.91
N ILE A 331 -48.02 -29.56 50.70
CA ILE A 331 -47.94 -29.17 52.11
C ILE A 331 -47.37 -27.75 52.18
N VAL A 332 -48.21 -26.79 52.56
CA VAL A 332 -47.81 -25.39 52.72
C VAL A 332 -47.13 -25.21 54.08
N PRO A 333 -45.87 -24.74 54.12
CA PRO A 333 -45.16 -24.53 55.37
C PRO A 333 -45.61 -23.23 56.06
N THR A 334 -45.40 -23.15 57.37
CA THR A 334 -45.69 -21.95 58.18
C THR A 334 -44.40 -21.24 58.56
N LEU A 335 -44.40 -19.91 58.48
CA LEU A 335 -43.31 -19.08 58.98
C LEU A 335 -43.17 -19.18 60.51
N SER A 336 -41.97 -18.90 61.00
CA SER A 336 -41.70 -18.69 62.42
C SER A 336 -42.33 -17.38 62.87
N THR A 337 -42.94 -17.38 64.05
CA THR A 337 -43.67 -16.22 64.59
C THR A 337 -43.01 -15.60 65.82
N ALA A 338 -41.84 -16.08 66.22
CA ALA A 338 -41.11 -15.46 67.32
C ALA A 338 -40.62 -14.05 66.91
N PRO A 339 -40.50 -13.10 67.85
CA PRO A 339 -39.90 -11.81 67.59
C PRO A 339 -38.55 -11.93 66.89
N SER A 340 -38.32 -11.14 65.84
CA SER A 340 -37.07 -11.11 65.05
C SER A 340 -36.65 -12.43 64.40
N ALA A 341 -37.52 -13.45 64.36
CA ALA A 341 -37.23 -14.70 63.66
C ALA A 341 -37.02 -14.47 62.17
N VAL A 342 -36.07 -15.21 61.59
CA VAL A 342 -35.70 -15.13 60.18
C VAL A 342 -35.97 -16.46 59.51
N ASP A 343 -36.78 -16.46 58.46
CA ASP A 343 -37.02 -17.65 57.65
C ASP A 343 -36.48 -17.45 56.23
N ARG A 344 -35.90 -18.50 55.64
CA ARG A 344 -35.43 -18.53 54.25
C ARG A 344 -36.24 -19.52 53.44
N LEU A 345 -36.80 -19.04 52.33
CA LEU A 345 -37.53 -19.84 51.36
C LEU A 345 -36.79 -19.84 50.02
N SER A 346 -36.41 -21.03 49.54
CA SER A 346 -35.62 -21.20 48.33
C SER A 346 -36.38 -22.03 47.29
N GLY A 347 -36.33 -21.61 46.03
CA GLY A 347 -37.07 -22.26 44.95
C GLY A 347 -36.60 -21.87 43.56
N ILE A 348 -37.38 -22.25 42.56
CA ILE A 348 -37.13 -21.95 41.15
C ILE A 348 -38.44 -21.58 40.45
N CYS A 349 -38.38 -20.60 39.56
CA CYS A 349 -39.47 -20.30 38.63
C CYS A 349 -39.53 -21.39 37.55
N ARG A 350 -40.69 -21.99 37.35
CA ARG A 350 -40.91 -23.12 36.43
C ARG A 350 -42.21 -22.96 35.64
N GLN A 351 -42.17 -23.29 34.36
CA GLN A 351 -43.38 -23.41 33.55
C GLN A 351 -44.17 -24.66 33.94
N ARG A 352 -45.44 -24.50 34.35
CA ARG A 352 -46.33 -25.60 34.73
C ARG A 352 -47.78 -25.31 34.36
N GLY A 353 -48.41 -26.24 33.64
CA GLY A 353 -49.85 -26.16 33.33
C GLY A 353 -50.25 -24.91 32.53
N GLY A 354 -49.37 -24.41 31.66
CA GLY A 354 -49.64 -23.25 30.80
C GLY A 354 -49.26 -21.88 31.38
N GLY A 355 -48.72 -21.81 32.60
CA GLY A 355 -48.21 -20.57 33.19
C GLY A 355 -46.94 -20.77 34.03
N LEU A 356 -46.30 -19.66 34.37
CA LEU A 356 -45.14 -19.66 35.28
C LEU A 356 -45.60 -19.74 36.73
N VAL A 357 -44.97 -20.63 37.49
CA VAL A 357 -45.17 -20.80 38.93
C VAL A 357 -43.81 -20.85 39.63
N VAL A 358 -43.80 -20.63 40.94
CA VAL A 358 -42.64 -20.87 41.77
C VAL A 358 -42.77 -22.24 42.43
N GLU A 359 -41.79 -23.10 42.18
CA GLU A 359 -41.65 -24.38 42.88
C GLU A 359 -40.68 -24.22 44.04
N TRP A 360 -41.19 -24.36 45.26
CA TRP A 360 -40.41 -24.22 46.48
C TRP A 360 -39.77 -25.54 46.87
N GLY A 361 -38.45 -25.51 47.12
CA GLY A 361 -37.67 -26.67 47.52
C GLY A 361 -37.54 -26.84 49.03
N SER A 362 -37.42 -25.73 49.77
CA SER A 362 -37.27 -25.77 51.23
C SER A 362 -37.71 -24.46 51.89
N LEU A 363 -38.23 -24.57 53.12
CA LEU A 363 -38.32 -23.48 54.08
C LEU A 363 -37.39 -23.82 55.25
N GLU A 364 -36.37 -23.01 55.44
CA GLU A 364 -35.51 -23.04 56.63
C GLU A 364 -36.03 -22.00 57.62
N ARG A 365 -36.29 -22.44 58.84
CA ARG A 365 -36.99 -21.65 59.85
C ARG A 365 -36.07 -21.21 60.97
N ASP A 366 -36.33 -20.02 61.50
CA ASP A 366 -35.65 -19.44 62.67
C ASP A 366 -34.12 -19.51 62.53
N LEU A 367 -33.61 -19.02 61.41
CA LEU A 367 -32.18 -18.88 61.15
C LEU A 367 -31.60 -17.87 62.14
N LYS A 368 -30.73 -18.36 63.04
CA LYS A 368 -30.07 -17.58 64.08
C LYS A 368 -28.75 -16.99 63.62
#